data_AF-A0A150KCV2-F1
#
_entry.id   AF-A0A150KCV2-F1
#
_cell.length_a   1.000
_cell.length_b   1.000
_cell.length_c   1.000
_cell.angle_alpha   90.00
_cell.angle_beta   90.00
_cell.angle_gamma   90.00
#
_symmetry.space_group_name_H-M   'P 1'
#
loop_
_entity.id
_entity.type
_entity.pdbx_description
1 polymer ?
#
loop_
_entity_poly.entity_id
_entity_poly.type
_entity_poly.pdbx_seq_one_letter_code
_entity_poly.pdbx_strand_id
1 'polypeptide(L)'
;MVAVLACFLGACSNHSQQAANHAQKVTIMLDWYPNAVHSFLYAAQEKGYFKEQGLDVSIKMPSDANDPLKLAAADRIDIALNYQPQVLIARDENIPVQCFGTVVRHTLNRVMVPASSGIRSPKDLAGKTVGYSSIPLEEAVVRTMVKADGGHPDKVKTVDVGYDLIPALTARKTDAIVGGFVNHEQLLLEKEGVPVRARKKRLSPGPNGKACDAALSGKIRAMRRL
;
A
#
# COMPACT_ATOMS: atom_id res chain seq x y z
N MET A 1 25.69 84.30 15.71
CA MET A 1 24.70 83.25 15.39
C MET A 1 25.44 81.92 15.38
N VAL A 2 25.26 81.13 16.44
CA VAL A 2 25.83 79.79 16.60
C VAL A 2 24.86 78.80 15.96
N ALA A 3 25.30 78.06 14.94
CA ALA A 3 24.51 76.98 14.35
C ALA A 3 24.94 75.65 14.98
N VAL A 4 24.09 75.11 15.85
CA VAL A 4 24.25 73.79 16.48
C VAL A 4 23.82 72.73 15.46
N LEU A 5 24.76 71.90 15.04
CA LEU A 5 24.54 70.76 14.16
C LEU A 5 24.14 69.55 15.01
N ALA A 6 22.84 69.21 15.03
CA ALA A 6 22.32 68.04 15.73
C ALA A 6 22.49 66.78 14.86
N CYS A 7 23.40 65.88 15.27
CA CYS A 7 23.51 64.53 14.71
C CYS A 7 22.33 63.68 15.21
N PHE A 8 21.40 63.32 14.32
CA PHE A 8 20.43 62.27 14.58
C PHE A 8 21.12 60.90 14.50
N LEU A 9 21.31 60.26 15.65
CA LEU A 9 21.62 58.84 15.76
C LEU A 9 20.40 58.04 15.29
N GLY A 10 20.41 57.63 14.03
CA GLY A 10 19.45 56.68 13.47
C GLY A 10 19.65 55.32 14.14
N ALA A 11 18.74 54.98 15.06
CA ALA A 11 18.66 53.66 15.66
C ALA A 11 18.47 52.62 14.55
N CYS A 12 19.45 51.72 14.40
CA CYS A 12 19.28 50.49 13.66
C CYS A 12 18.24 49.65 14.41
N SER A 13 16.96 49.82 14.05
CA SER A 13 15.94 48.84 14.37
C SER A 13 16.34 47.56 13.66
N ASN A 14 16.93 46.61 14.41
CA ASN A 14 17.01 45.22 14.01
C ASN A 14 15.60 44.76 13.71
N HIS A 15 15.24 44.81 12.43
CA HIS A 15 14.12 44.09 11.88
C HIS A 15 14.54 42.63 11.96
N SER A 16 14.33 42.02 13.13
CA SER A 16 14.24 40.57 13.26
C SER A 16 13.08 40.18 12.36
N GLN A 17 13.41 39.93 11.09
CA GLN A 17 12.57 39.25 10.14
C GLN A 17 12.29 37.90 10.79
N GLN A 18 11.18 37.82 11.50
CA GLN A 18 10.70 36.61 12.10
C GLN A 18 10.34 35.74 10.90
N ALA A 19 11.30 34.91 10.49
CA ALA A 19 11.08 33.89 9.49
C ALA A 19 9.90 33.08 10.04
N ALA A 20 8.72 33.31 9.46
CA ALA A 20 7.61 32.43 9.67
C ALA A 20 8.10 31.06 9.20
N ASN A 21 8.40 30.19 10.17
CA ASN A 21 8.67 28.78 9.94
C ASN A 21 7.39 28.18 9.35
N HIS A 22 7.18 28.40 8.05
CA HIS A 22 6.06 27.84 7.32
C HIS A 22 6.36 26.35 7.16
N ALA A 23 5.72 25.55 8.01
CA ALA A 23 5.80 24.11 7.90
C ALA A 23 5.38 23.68 6.48
N GLN A 24 6.20 22.86 5.84
CA GLN A 24 5.91 22.34 4.51
C GLN A 24 4.74 21.37 4.62
N LYS A 25 3.67 21.62 3.86
CA LYS A 25 2.51 20.72 3.80
C LYS A 25 2.88 19.46 3.04
N VAL A 26 2.54 18.31 3.60
CA VAL A 26 2.76 17.00 2.97
C VAL A 26 1.51 16.14 3.19
N THR A 27 0.99 15.56 2.12
CA THR A 27 -0.12 14.61 2.17
C THR A 27 0.39 13.19 2.03
N ILE A 28 0.07 12.35 3.00
CA ILE A 28 0.32 10.91 2.95
C ILE A 28 -1.03 10.21 2.78
N MET A 29 -1.23 9.53 1.67
CA MET A 29 -2.37 8.65 1.48
C MET A 29 -2.02 7.23 1.90
N LEU A 30 -2.87 6.64 2.73
CA LEU A 30 -2.79 5.24 3.12
C LEU A 30 -3.16 4.33 1.94
N ASP A 31 -2.77 3.05 2.00
CA ASP A 31 -3.19 2.04 1.02
C ASP A 31 -4.57 1.45 1.34
N TRP A 32 -5.02 1.61 2.59
CA TRP A 32 -6.27 1.06 3.11
C TRP A 32 -6.86 1.96 4.20
N TYR A 33 -7.97 1.56 4.81
CA TYR A 33 -8.41 2.20 6.05
C TYR A 33 -7.37 2.02 7.18
N PRO A 34 -7.33 2.93 8.17
CA PRO A 34 -6.36 2.86 9.27
C PRO A 34 -6.38 1.52 10.00
N ASN A 35 -5.23 0.85 10.07
CA ASN A 35 -5.03 -0.40 10.79
C ASN A 35 -3.60 -0.46 11.36
N ALA A 36 -3.23 -1.58 12.00
CA ALA A 36 -1.97 -1.73 12.72
C ALA A 36 -0.71 -1.40 11.88
N VAL A 37 -0.72 -1.63 10.57
CA VAL A 37 0.46 -1.36 9.70
C VAL A 37 0.75 0.13 9.56
N HIS A 38 -0.23 1.00 9.81
CA HIS A 38 -0.11 2.46 9.74
C HIS A 38 0.31 3.10 11.06
N SER A 39 0.41 2.32 12.14
CA SER A 39 0.66 2.82 13.51
C SER A 39 1.88 3.75 13.62
N PHE A 40 2.94 3.50 12.84
CA PHE A 40 4.14 4.34 12.86
C PHE A 40 3.90 5.77 12.36
N LEU A 41 2.98 5.98 11.41
CA LEU A 41 2.63 7.32 10.92
C LEU A 41 1.89 8.12 11.98
N TYR A 42 0.90 7.49 12.62
CA TYR A 42 0.14 8.11 13.69
C TYR A 42 1.01 8.38 14.93
N ALA A 43 1.91 7.46 15.29
CA ALA A 43 2.87 7.67 16.36
C ALA A 43 3.83 8.83 16.06
N ALA A 44 4.29 8.97 14.81
CA ALA A 44 5.16 10.10 14.41
C ALA A 44 4.41 11.44 14.47
N GLN A 45 3.13 11.46 14.09
CA GLN A 45 2.29 12.64 14.19
C GLN A 45 2.01 13.03 15.65
N GLU A 46 1.63 12.06 16.49
CA GLU A 46 1.33 12.27 17.91
C GLU A 46 2.55 12.75 18.69
N LYS A 47 3.72 12.14 18.43
CA LYS A 47 4.98 12.52 19.09
C LYS A 47 5.61 13.80 18.53
N GLY A 48 5.03 14.40 17.50
CA GLY A 48 5.50 15.66 16.93
C GLY A 48 6.72 15.53 16.00
N TYR A 49 7.14 14.32 15.63
CA TYR A 49 8.33 14.10 14.78
C TYR A 49 8.21 14.81 13.42
N PHE A 50 7.02 14.90 12.84
CA PHE A 50 6.83 15.70 11.61
C PHE A 50 7.05 17.20 11.85
N LYS A 51 6.54 17.73 12.97
CA LYS A 51 6.70 19.15 13.32
C LYS A 51 8.16 19.50 13.62
N GLU A 52 8.89 18.61 14.28
CA GLU A 52 10.33 18.75 14.51
C GLU A 52 11.13 18.86 13.20
N GLN A 53 10.65 18.23 12.13
CA GLN A 53 11.22 18.34 10.78
C GLN A 53 10.61 19.49 9.94
N GLY A 54 9.78 20.34 10.54
CA GLY A 54 9.11 21.44 9.83
C GLY A 54 8.05 20.98 8.82
N LEU A 55 7.43 19.82 9.03
CA LEU A 55 6.39 19.26 8.16
C LEU A 55 5.01 19.36 8.81
N ASP A 56 4.02 19.80 8.02
CA ASP A 56 2.59 19.74 8.33
C ASP A 56 1.97 18.57 7.55
N VAL A 57 1.90 17.40 8.19
CA VAL A 57 1.51 16.15 7.54
C VAL A 57 0.01 15.89 7.68
N SER A 58 -0.67 15.68 6.55
CA SER A 58 -2.05 15.23 6.45
C SER A 58 -2.10 13.75 6.03
N ILE A 59 -2.48 12.86 6.96
CA ILE A 59 -2.71 11.44 6.67
C ILE A 59 -4.15 11.26 6.19
N LYS A 60 -4.35 10.64 5.01
CA LYS A 60 -5.67 10.45 4.39
C LYS A 60 -5.93 8.98 4.07
N MET A 61 -7.15 8.53 4.34
CA MET A 61 -7.67 7.27 3.80
C MET A 61 -8.11 7.49 2.34
N PRO A 62 -7.83 6.55 1.42
CA PRO A 62 -8.31 6.65 0.05
C PRO A 62 -9.82 6.40 -0.06
N SER A 63 -10.47 7.03 -1.04
CA SER A 63 -11.88 6.77 -1.34
C SER A 63 -12.07 5.41 -2.02
N ASP A 64 -11.14 5.04 -2.91
CA ASP A 64 -11.02 3.71 -3.51
C ASP A 64 -9.62 3.15 -3.29
N ALA A 65 -9.49 1.86 -2.97
CA ALA A 65 -8.21 1.23 -2.64
C ALA A 65 -7.17 1.28 -3.79
N ASN A 66 -7.61 1.51 -5.02
CA ASN A 66 -6.77 1.64 -6.19
C ASN A 66 -6.38 3.10 -6.51
N ASP A 67 -6.85 4.08 -5.74
CA ASP A 67 -6.54 5.50 -5.91
C ASP A 67 -5.11 5.93 -5.52
N PRO A 68 -4.47 5.39 -4.46
CA PRO A 68 -3.22 5.97 -3.94
C PRO A 68 -2.12 6.12 -4.99
N LEU A 69 -1.92 5.12 -5.85
CA LEU A 69 -0.90 5.20 -6.92
C LEU A 69 -1.24 6.29 -7.93
N LYS A 70 -2.51 6.34 -8.36
CA LYS A 70 -2.99 7.24 -9.40
C LYS A 70 -2.91 8.69 -8.94
N LEU A 71 -3.30 8.96 -7.70
CA LEU A 71 -3.27 10.30 -7.13
C LEU A 71 -1.84 10.78 -6.90
N ALA A 72 -0.92 9.90 -6.50
CA ALA A 72 0.50 10.23 -6.41
C ALA A 72 1.11 10.50 -7.79
N ALA A 73 0.80 9.66 -8.78
CA ALA A 73 1.27 9.84 -10.15
C ALA A 73 0.74 11.12 -10.83
N ALA A 74 -0.40 11.64 -10.36
CA ALA A 74 -1.04 12.85 -10.86
C ALA A 74 -0.72 14.10 -10.02
N ASP A 75 0.28 14.04 -9.13
CA ASP A 75 0.70 15.12 -8.22
C ASP A 75 -0.47 15.70 -7.39
N ARG A 76 -1.48 14.88 -7.08
CA ARG A 76 -2.62 15.26 -6.21
C ARG A 76 -2.36 15.00 -4.74
N ILE A 77 -1.36 14.16 -4.44
CA ILE A 77 -0.83 13.88 -3.11
C ILE A 77 0.69 13.73 -3.22
N ASP A 78 1.40 13.91 -2.10
CA ASP A 78 2.87 13.85 -2.08
C ASP A 78 3.40 12.42 -1.91
N ILE A 79 2.75 11.62 -1.05
CA ILE A 79 3.20 10.26 -0.71
C ILE A 79 2.01 9.31 -0.68
N ALA A 80 2.17 8.13 -1.28
CA ALA A 80 1.24 7.01 -1.15
C ALA A 80 1.93 5.80 -0.51
N LEU A 81 1.25 5.17 0.45
CA LEU A 81 1.48 3.76 0.74
C LEU A 81 0.92 2.92 -0.41
N ASN A 82 1.68 1.92 -0.85
CA ASN A 82 1.34 1.14 -2.04
C ASN A 82 2.03 -0.23 -2.05
N TYR A 83 1.65 -1.07 -3.01
CA TYR A 83 2.15 -2.42 -3.19
C TYR A 83 3.22 -2.48 -4.27
N GLN A 84 4.33 -3.16 -3.95
CA GLN A 84 5.48 -3.30 -4.85
C GLN A 84 5.11 -3.75 -6.28
N PRO A 85 4.23 -4.73 -6.52
CA PRO A 85 3.92 -5.13 -7.89
C PRO A 85 3.17 -4.05 -8.68
N GLN A 86 2.33 -3.23 -8.05
CA GLN A 86 1.66 -2.11 -8.73
C GLN A 86 2.66 -1.03 -9.15
N VAL A 87 3.65 -0.73 -8.30
CA VAL A 87 4.74 0.20 -8.66
C VAL A 87 5.53 -0.32 -9.87
N LEU A 88 5.76 -1.63 -9.96
CA LEU A 88 6.45 -2.22 -11.11
C LEU A 88 5.61 -2.12 -12.39
N ILE A 89 4.31 -2.41 -12.32
CA ILE A 89 3.39 -2.28 -13.46
C ILE A 89 3.33 -0.82 -13.92
N ALA A 90 3.15 0.13 -12.99
CA ALA A 90 3.10 1.55 -13.30
C ALA A 90 4.36 2.03 -14.03
N ARG A 91 5.54 1.58 -13.60
CA ARG A 91 6.81 1.93 -14.26
C ARG A 91 6.97 1.28 -15.63
N ASP A 92 6.45 0.07 -15.83
CA ASP A 92 6.40 -0.58 -17.15
C ASP A 92 5.52 0.23 -18.12
N GLU A 93 4.47 0.87 -17.60
CA GLU A 93 3.59 1.80 -18.31
C GLU A 93 4.15 3.24 -18.40
N ASN A 94 5.43 3.46 -18.06
CA ASN A 94 6.11 4.76 -18.06
C ASN A 94 5.51 5.81 -17.11
N ILE A 95 4.76 5.39 -16.09
CA ILE A 95 4.28 6.29 -15.04
C ILE A 95 5.46 6.61 -14.10
N PRO A 96 5.78 7.89 -13.85
CA PRO A 96 7.01 8.32 -13.18
C PRO A 96 6.95 8.18 -11.65
N VAL A 97 6.46 7.05 -11.12
CA VAL A 97 6.44 6.77 -9.69
C VAL A 97 7.77 6.22 -9.18
N GLN A 98 8.15 6.64 -7.96
CA GLN A 98 9.35 6.19 -7.27
C GLN A 98 9.03 5.62 -5.89
N CYS A 99 9.51 4.40 -5.63
CA CYS A 99 9.51 3.81 -4.30
C CYS A 99 10.80 4.22 -3.57
N PHE A 100 10.67 4.92 -2.45
CA PHE A 100 11.80 5.39 -1.62
C PHE A 100 11.90 4.66 -0.27
N GLY A 101 11.00 3.72 0.02
CA GLY A 101 10.99 3.00 1.29
C GLY A 101 10.10 1.76 1.25
N THR A 102 10.35 0.82 2.16
CA THR A 102 9.54 -0.40 2.32
C THR A 102 9.12 -0.55 3.78
N VAL A 103 7.81 -0.46 4.03
CA VAL A 103 7.23 -0.65 5.37
C VAL A 103 7.16 -2.13 5.73
N VAL A 104 6.58 -2.94 4.84
CA VAL A 104 6.40 -4.39 5.06
C VAL A 104 7.25 -5.18 4.06
N ARG A 105 8.19 -5.99 4.57
CA ARG A 105 9.18 -6.71 3.74
C ARG A 105 8.71 -8.07 3.20
N HIS A 106 7.60 -8.60 3.72
CA HIS A 106 7.05 -9.89 3.32
C HIS A 106 5.56 -9.76 3.06
N THR A 107 5.09 -10.37 1.97
CA THR A 107 3.69 -10.25 1.55
C THR A 107 2.70 -10.71 2.63
N LEU A 108 1.77 -9.82 2.97
CA LEU A 108 0.65 -10.06 3.88
C LEU A 108 -0.60 -10.57 3.14
N ASN A 109 -0.77 -10.14 1.89
CA ASN A 109 -1.90 -10.51 1.03
C ASN A 109 -1.95 -12.04 0.82
N ARG A 110 -3.12 -12.64 1.04
CA ARG A 110 -3.39 -14.05 0.78
C ARG A 110 -4.75 -14.21 0.13
N VAL A 111 -4.87 -15.26 -0.68
CA VAL A 111 -6.18 -15.83 -0.96
C VAL A 111 -6.67 -16.53 0.31
N MET A 112 -7.82 -16.09 0.82
CA MET A 112 -8.48 -16.66 2.00
C MET A 112 -9.74 -17.38 1.58
N VAL A 113 -9.92 -18.58 2.11
CA VAL A 113 -11.12 -19.40 1.90
C VAL A 113 -11.69 -19.82 3.24
N PRO A 114 -13.02 -19.96 3.41
CA PRO A 114 -13.60 -20.44 4.65
C PRO A 114 -13.02 -21.81 5.01
N ALA A 115 -12.69 -22.04 6.28
CA ALA A 115 -12.14 -23.31 6.74
C ALA A 115 -13.14 -24.48 6.59
N SER A 116 -14.43 -24.19 6.52
CA SER A 116 -15.47 -25.18 6.21
C SER A 116 -15.58 -25.51 4.71
N SER A 117 -14.96 -24.72 3.83
CA SER A 117 -15.08 -24.92 2.37
C SER A 117 -14.32 -26.17 1.90
N GLY A 118 -14.80 -26.75 0.78
CA GLY A 118 -14.10 -27.83 0.07
C GLY A 118 -12.87 -27.38 -0.73
N ILE A 119 -12.55 -26.08 -0.75
CA ILE A 119 -11.44 -25.51 -1.51
C ILE A 119 -10.13 -25.81 -0.78
N ARG A 120 -9.29 -26.69 -1.35
CA ARG A 120 -8.06 -27.18 -0.73
C ARG A 120 -6.79 -26.64 -1.41
N SER A 121 -6.92 -26.19 -2.65
CA SER A 121 -5.81 -25.77 -3.50
C SER A 121 -6.25 -24.72 -4.54
N PRO A 122 -5.34 -23.91 -5.10
CA PRO A 122 -5.71 -22.87 -6.06
C PRO A 122 -6.52 -23.36 -7.26
N LYS A 123 -6.27 -24.58 -7.79
CA LYS A 123 -7.07 -25.13 -8.90
C LYS A 123 -8.56 -25.27 -8.58
N ASP A 124 -8.91 -25.44 -7.30
CA ASP A 124 -10.29 -25.62 -6.82
C ASP A 124 -11.09 -24.31 -6.85
N LEU A 125 -10.43 -23.17 -7.13
CA LEU A 125 -11.10 -21.88 -7.36
C LEU A 125 -11.74 -21.80 -8.76
N ALA A 126 -11.44 -22.74 -9.66
CA ALA A 126 -12.13 -22.82 -10.95
C ALA A 126 -13.63 -23.07 -10.73
N GLY A 127 -14.46 -22.18 -11.29
CA GLY A 127 -15.91 -22.20 -11.10
C GLY A 127 -16.40 -21.55 -9.80
N LYS A 128 -15.49 -20.98 -8.99
CA LYS A 128 -15.80 -20.25 -7.75
C LYS A 128 -15.79 -18.75 -7.96
N THR A 129 -16.45 -18.04 -7.05
CA THR A 129 -16.46 -16.57 -7.00
C THR A 129 -15.43 -16.07 -5.99
N VAL A 130 -14.49 -15.24 -6.43
CA VAL A 130 -13.43 -14.64 -5.62
C VAL A 130 -13.64 -13.14 -5.52
N GLY A 131 -13.85 -12.64 -4.30
CA GLY A 131 -13.90 -11.20 -4.01
C GLY A 131 -12.50 -10.57 -3.99
N TYR A 132 -12.33 -9.37 -4.53
CA TYR A 132 -11.07 -8.63 -4.50
C TYR A 132 -11.27 -7.14 -4.17
N SER A 133 -10.18 -6.48 -3.77
CA SER A 133 -10.17 -5.15 -3.15
C SER A 133 -10.05 -3.99 -4.15
N SER A 134 -10.76 -4.04 -5.27
CA SER A 134 -10.71 -3.05 -6.37
C SER A 134 -9.37 -2.89 -7.08
N ILE A 135 -8.38 -3.72 -6.74
CA ILE A 135 -7.05 -3.74 -7.36
C ILE A 135 -7.01 -4.82 -8.47
N PRO A 136 -6.93 -4.44 -9.75
CA PRO A 136 -7.00 -5.40 -10.87
C PRO A 136 -5.89 -6.46 -10.87
N LEU A 137 -4.74 -6.13 -10.29
CA LEU A 137 -3.63 -7.08 -10.11
C LEU A 137 -4.07 -8.35 -9.37
N GLU A 138 -5.03 -8.24 -8.46
CA GLU A 138 -5.46 -9.38 -7.63
C GLU A 138 -6.14 -10.46 -8.46
N GLU A 139 -6.90 -10.07 -9.47
CA GLU A 139 -7.50 -11.01 -10.42
C GLU A 139 -6.41 -11.79 -11.17
N ALA A 140 -5.38 -11.08 -11.65
CA ALA A 140 -4.25 -11.69 -12.35
C ALA A 140 -3.47 -12.65 -11.44
N VAL A 141 -3.29 -12.28 -10.16
CA VAL A 141 -2.65 -13.14 -9.15
C VAL A 141 -3.47 -14.43 -8.95
N VAL A 142 -4.78 -14.33 -8.74
CA VAL A 142 -5.65 -15.50 -8.54
C VAL A 142 -5.63 -16.41 -9.77
N ARG A 143 -5.80 -15.86 -10.97
CA ARG A 143 -5.74 -16.62 -12.23
C ARG A 143 -4.38 -17.31 -12.41
N THR A 144 -3.29 -16.62 -12.08
CA THR A 144 -1.93 -17.19 -12.12
C THR A 144 -1.78 -18.34 -11.13
N MET A 145 -2.28 -18.21 -9.91
CA MET A 145 -2.25 -19.27 -8.91
C MET A 145 -3.04 -20.50 -9.38
N VAL A 146 -4.23 -20.32 -9.95
CA VAL A 146 -5.06 -21.40 -10.50
C VAL A 146 -4.32 -22.12 -11.64
N LYS A 147 -3.78 -21.36 -12.61
CA LYS A 147 -3.03 -21.91 -13.74
C LYS A 147 -1.78 -22.68 -13.28
N ALA A 148 -1.03 -22.14 -12.32
CA ALA A 148 0.17 -22.76 -11.79
C ALA A 148 -0.10 -24.08 -11.04
N ASP A 149 -1.31 -24.26 -10.50
CA ASP A 149 -1.74 -25.48 -9.81
C ASP A 149 -2.51 -26.44 -10.74
N GLY A 150 -2.51 -26.18 -12.06
CA GLY A 150 -3.11 -27.03 -13.10
C GLY A 150 -4.63 -26.86 -13.29
N GLY A 151 -5.22 -25.80 -12.76
CA GLY A 151 -6.64 -25.49 -12.92
C GLY A 151 -6.94 -24.64 -14.18
N HIS A 152 -8.23 -24.34 -14.38
CA HIS A 152 -8.71 -23.48 -15.46
C HIS A 152 -8.90 -22.03 -14.99
N PRO A 153 -7.95 -21.11 -15.26
CA PRO A 153 -8.02 -19.74 -14.76
C PRO A 153 -9.25 -18.98 -15.28
N ASP A 154 -9.68 -19.25 -16.51
CA ASP A 154 -10.81 -18.56 -17.14
C ASP A 154 -12.17 -18.93 -16.52
N LYS A 155 -12.22 -20.02 -15.75
CA LYS A 155 -13.41 -20.43 -15.02
C LYS A 155 -13.55 -19.75 -13.66
N VAL A 156 -12.53 -19.01 -13.20
CA VAL A 156 -12.63 -18.24 -11.96
C VAL A 156 -13.47 -16.99 -12.21
N LYS A 157 -14.50 -16.79 -11.38
CA LYS A 157 -15.30 -15.57 -11.37
C LYS A 157 -14.71 -14.62 -10.34
N THR A 158 -14.39 -13.40 -10.75
CA THR A 158 -13.89 -12.35 -9.86
C THR A 158 -14.97 -11.30 -9.67
N VAL A 159 -15.10 -10.78 -8.46
CA VAL A 159 -16.06 -9.72 -8.12
C VAL A 159 -15.34 -8.66 -7.31
N ASP A 160 -15.45 -7.42 -7.74
CA ASP A 160 -14.95 -6.28 -6.98
C ASP A 160 -15.83 -6.07 -5.76
N VAL A 161 -15.22 -6.06 -4.57
CA VAL A 161 -15.92 -5.80 -3.31
C VAL A 161 -15.36 -4.58 -2.58
N GLY A 162 -14.38 -3.88 -3.15
CA GLY A 162 -13.70 -2.77 -2.51
C GLY A 162 -13.26 -3.10 -1.08
N TYR A 163 -13.70 -2.28 -0.11
CA TYR A 163 -13.39 -2.47 1.31
C TYR A 163 -14.17 -3.61 1.98
N ASP A 164 -15.19 -4.18 1.33
CA ASP A 164 -16.10 -5.17 1.91
C ASP A 164 -15.59 -6.62 1.81
N LEU A 165 -14.27 -6.84 1.89
CA LEU A 165 -13.67 -8.19 1.87
C LEU A 165 -14.26 -9.12 2.94
N ILE A 166 -14.35 -8.64 4.18
CA ILE A 166 -14.89 -9.40 5.31
C ILE A 166 -16.39 -9.70 5.11
N PRO A 167 -17.27 -8.69 4.93
CA PRO A 167 -18.69 -8.91 4.64
C PRO A 167 -18.95 -9.81 3.43
N ALA A 168 -18.16 -9.68 2.36
CA ALA A 168 -18.32 -10.50 1.15
C ALA A 168 -18.13 -11.99 1.43
N LEU A 169 -17.23 -12.33 2.36
CA LEU A 169 -16.99 -13.72 2.76
C LEU A 169 -17.99 -14.20 3.82
N THR A 170 -18.24 -13.40 4.86
CA THR A 170 -19.13 -13.79 5.97
C THR A 170 -20.59 -13.91 5.53
N ALA A 171 -21.05 -13.04 4.64
CA ALA A 171 -22.38 -13.12 4.02
C ALA A 171 -22.47 -14.15 2.89
N ARG A 172 -21.39 -14.91 2.61
CA ARG A 172 -21.31 -15.94 1.55
C ARG A 172 -21.65 -15.40 0.16
N LYS A 173 -21.37 -14.13 -0.11
CA LYS A 173 -21.46 -13.54 -1.45
C LYS A 173 -20.32 -14.03 -2.36
N THR A 174 -19.21 -14.43 -1.74
CA THR A 174 -18.02 -14.98 -2.41
C THR A 174 -17.60 -16.28 -1.74
N ASP A 175 -16.97 -17.17 -2.51
CA ASP A 175 -16.42 -18.45 -2.01
C ASP A 175 -15.00 -18.26 -1.42
N ALA A 176 -14.31 -17.21 -1.83
CA ALA A 176 -12.96 -16.84 -1.41
C ALA A 176 -12.78 -15.33 -1.54
N ILE A 177 -11.77 -14.78 -0.87
CA ILE A 177 -11.32 -13.40 -1.05
C ILE A 177 -9.82 -13.36 -1.32
N VAL A 178 -9.37 -12.32 -2.03
CA VAL A 178 -7.96 -11.95 -2.21
C VAL A 178 -7.83 -10.46 -1.87
N GLY A 179 -6.66 -10.02 -1.39
CA GLY A 179 -6.46 -8.67 -0.85
C GLY A 179 -6.42 -8.61 0.66
N GLY A 180 -7.07 -9.59 1.33
CA GLY A 180 -7.01 -9.71 2.77
C GLY A 180 -5.60 -10.00 3.28
N PHE A 181 -5.24 -9.35 4.38
CA PHE A 181 -3.99 -9.52 5.10
C PHE A 181 -4.13 -10.51 6.25
N VAL A 182 -3.13 -11.39 6.39
CA VAL A 182 -3.06 -12.38 7.48
C VAL A 182 -3.03 -11.77 8.88
N ASN A 183 -2.57 -10.53 9.01
CA ASN A 183 -2.50 -9.81 10.28
C ASN A 183 -3.70 -8.87 10.50
N HIS A 184 -4.68 -8.85 9.60
CA HIS A 184 -5.86 -8.00 9.73
C HIS A 184 -7.16 -8.77 9.41
N GLU A 185 -7.51 -8.96 8.14
CA GLU A 185 -8.75 -9.61 7.71
C GLU A 185 -8.88 -11.04 8.25
N GLN A 186 -7.79 -11.82 8.25
CA GLN A 186 -7.84 -13.18 8.81
C GLN A 186 -8.24 -13.18 10.29
N LEU A 187 -7.65 -12.28 11.09
CA LEU A 187 -7.94 -12.19 12.52
C LEU A 187 -9.37 -11.72 12.78
N LEU A 188 -9.86 -10.78 11.97
CA LEU A 188 -11.23 -10.28 12.08
C LEU A 188 -12.25 -11.35 11.67
N LEU A 189 -12.01 -12.08 10.59
CA LEU A 189 -12.84 -13.21 10.15
C LEU A 189 -12.89 -14.32 11.21
N GLU A 190 -11.75 -14.67 11.80
CA GLU A 190 -11.69 -15.65 12.90
C GLU A 190 -12.48 -15.15 14.13
N LYS A 191 -12.37 -13.87 14.48
CA LYS A 191 -13.14 -13.24 15.57
C LYS A 191 -14.65 -13.24 15.30
N GLU A 192 -15.06 -13.08 14.04
CA GLU A 192 -16.47 -13.14 13.60
C GLU A 192 -17.01 -14.57 13.47
N GLY A 193 -16.23 -15.59 13.85
CA GLY A 193 -16.66 -16.99 13.79
C GLY A 193 -16.59 -17.61 12.38
N VAL A 194 -15.91 -16.96 11.45
CA VAL A 194 -15.65 -17.46 10.09
C VAL A 194 -14.14 -17.75 9.94
N PRO A 195 -13.62 -18.83 10.54
CA PRO A 195 -12.21 -19.16 10.41
C PRO A 195 -11.87 -19.41 8.94
N VAL A 196 -10.70 -18.93 8.51
CA VAL A 196 -10.24 -19.05 7.12
C VAL A 196 -8.91 -19.80 7.01
N ARG A 197 -8.67 -20.38 5.84
CA ARG A 197 -7.36 -20.87 5.44
C ARG A 197 -6.70 -19.86 4.51
N ALA A 198 -5.53 -19.36 4.91
CA ALA A 198 -4.70 -18.43 4.16
C ALA A 198 -3.31 -19.05 3.83
N ARG A 199 -3.29 -20.29 3.31
CA ARG A 199 -2.05 -21.08 3.21
C ARG A 199 -0.99 -20.36 2.36
N LYS A 200 0.17 -20.13 2.96
CA LYS A 200 1.42 -19.88 2.24
C LYS A 200 1.90 -21.20 1.65
N LYS A 201 1.34 -21.66 0.53
CA LYS A 201 2.02 -22.73 -0.23
C LYS A 201 3.36 -22.11 -0.62
N ARG A 202 4.47 -22.60 -0.05
CA ARG A 202 5.81 -22.21 -0.48
C ARG A 202 5.86 -22.60 -1.95
N LEU A 203 5.65 -21.62 -2.84
CA LEU A 203 5.90 -21.78 -4.25
C LEU A 203 7.39 -22.12 -4.32
N SER A 204 7.72 -23.41 -4.42
CA SER A 204 9.00 -23.78 -4.95
C SER A 204 9.05 -23.14 -6.32
N PRO A 205 10.00 -22.22 -6.58
CA PRO A 205 10.01 -21.54 -7.85
C PRO A 205 10.08 -22.61 -8.94
N GLY A 206 9.07 -22.61 -9.82
CA GLY A 206 9.12 -23.39 -11.05
C GLY A 206 10.35 -22.98 -11.87
N PRO A 207 10.68 -23.68 -12.96
CA PRO A 207 11.88 -23.39 -13.76
C PRO A 207 12.00 -21.89 -14.13
N ASN A 208 10.86 -21.25 -14.43
CA ASN A 208 10.78 -19.81 -14.74
C ASN A 208 10.84 -18.89 -13.51
N GLY A 209 10.41 -19.36 -12.34
CA GLY A 209 10.49 -18.60 -11.08
C GLY A 209 11.94 -18.47 -10.58
N LYS A 210 12.77 -19.49 -10.80
CA LYS A 210 14.21 -19.43 -10.46
C LYS A 210 14.96 -18.45 -11.35
N ALA A 211 14.58 -18.40 -12.63
CA ALA A 211 15.11 -17.43 -13.58
C ALA A 211 14.70 -16.00 -13.23
N CYS A 212 13.44 -15.79 -12.81
CA CYS A 212 12.93 -14.49 -12.38
C CYS A 212 13.58 -14.00 -11.08
N ASP A 213 13.75 -14.89 -10.09
CA ASP A 213 14.46 -14.58 -8.84
C ASP A 213 15.95 -14.26 -9.08
N ALA A 214 16.60 -14.98 -9.99
CA ALA A 214 17.97 -14.69 -10.40
C ALA A 214 18.10 -13.35 -11.14
N ALA A 215 17.14 -13.03 -12.01
CA ALA A 215 17.09 -11.77 -12.75
C ALA A 215 16.80 -10.56 -11.82
N LEU A 216 15.86 -10.71 -10.87
CA LEU A 216 15.60 -9.68 -9.86
C LEU A 216 16.80 -9.49 -8.93
N SER A 217 17.42 -10.57 -8.47
CA SER A 217 18.62 -10.52 -7.63
C SER A 217 19.80 -9.84 -8.35
N GLY A 218 19.98 -10.13 -9.65
CA GLY A 218 20.96 -9.47 -10.51
C GLY A 218 20.70 -7.97 -10.68
N LYS A 219 19.45 -7.57 -10.95
CA LYS A 219 19.07 -6.16 -11.09
C LYS A 219 19.14 -5.39 -9.77
N ILE A 220 18.75 -6.00 -8.65
CA ILE A 220 18.88 -5.39 -7.31
C ILE A 220 20.36 -5.20 -6.93
N ARG A 221 21.23 -6.16 -7.29
CA ARG A 221 22.68 -6.04 -7.08
C ARG A 221 23.32 -4.97 -7.97
N ALA A 222 22.78 -4.73 -9.17
CA ALA A 222 23.20 -3.64 -10.05
C ALA A 222 22.74 -2.27 -9.52
N MET A 223 21.52 -2.14 -9.00
CA MET A 223 21.01 -0.89 -8.42
C MET A 223 21.70 -0.49 -7.10
N ARG A 224 22.26 -1.44 -6.35
CA ARG A 224 23.06 -1.15 -5.13
C ARG A 224 24.48 -0.63 -5.42
N ARG A 225 24.89 -0.56 -6.69
CA ARG A 225 26.22 -0.08 -7.12
C ARG A 225 26.18 1.31 -7.76
N LEU A 226 25.00 1.94 -7.79
CA LEU A 226 24.79 3.35 -8.08
C LEU A 226 24.52 4.06 -6.75
#